data_AF-U1PGZ1-F1
#
_entry.id   AF-U1PGZ1-F1
#
_cell.length_a   1.000
_cell.length_b   1.000
_cell.length_c   1.000
_cell.angle_alpha   90.00
_cell.angle_beta   90.00
_cell.angle_gamma   90.00
#
_symmetry.space_group_name_H-M   'P 1'
#
loop_
_entity.id
_entity.type
_entity.pdbx_description
1 polymer ?
#
loop_
_entity_poly.entity_id
_entity_poly.type
_entity_poly.pdbx_seq_one_letter_code
_entity_poly.pdbx_strand_id
1 'polypeptide(L)'
;MLRSHLRLSGKWISSHYIESEQPISDAKHKNILSVVRVFFCEFVDNEAASSFEITNISPNLTSVPTKDELQTFYEAIDTHRYRAVFLMYATSGLRSAELVQLTMDDIGEEDRMLIPDKESESKQTWVSFYNEEAEAAFAAYKPQSPVIIGCSR
;
A
#
# COMPACT_ATOMS: atom_id res chain seq x y z
N MET A 1 -35.85 -18.35 -36.56
CA MET A 1 -36.46 -17.42 -35.60
C MET A 1 -36.27 -18.03 -34.22
N LEU A 2 -35.30 -17.55 -33.42
CA LEU A 2 -35.08 -17.76 -31.97
C LEU A 2 -33.62 -17.38 -31.64
N ARG A 3 -33.28 -16.10 -31.77
CA ARG A 3 -32.18 -15.50 -30.99
C ARG A 3 -32.85 -14.89 -29.76
N SER A 4 -33.01 -15.69 -28.71
CA SER A 4 -33.45 -15.19 -27.42
C SER A 4 -32.45 -14.12 -26.96
N HIS A 5 -32.90 -12.87 -26.98
CA HIS A 5 -32.28 -11.73 -26.36
C HIS A 5 -32.02 -12.03 -24.88
N LEU A 6 -30.83 -12.52 -24.52
CA LEU A 6 -30.27 -12.16 -23.23
C LEU A 6 -29.74 -10.74 -23.39
N ARG A 7 -30.58 -9.73 -23.07
CA ARG A 7 -30.05 -8.43 -22.68
C ARG A 7 -29.36 -8.66 -21.34
N LEU A 8 -28.07 -8.95 -21.39
CA LEU A 8 -27.21 -8.91 -20.21
C LEU A 8 -27.17 -7.46 -19.73
N SER A 9 -28.07 -7.09 -18.81
CA SER A 9 -27.92 -5.80 -18.12
C SER A 9 -26.86 -5.97 -17.03
N GLY A 10 -26.06 -4.94 -16.80
CA GLY A 10 -25.02 -4.92 -15.76
C GLY A 10 -25.57 -5.20 -14.37
N LYS A 11 -26.88 -4.99 -14.17
CA LYS A 11 -27.62 -5.35 -12.94
C LYS A 11 -27.68 -6.87 -12.71
N TRP A 12 -27.86 -7.67 -13.76
CA TRP A 12 -27.88 -9.15 -13.66
C TRP A 12 -26.49 -9.72 -13.37
N ILE A 13 -25.45 -9.15 -14.00
CA ILE A 13 -24.07 -9.61 -13.84
C ILE A 13 -23.55 -9.27 -12.43
N SER A 14 -23.81 -8.04 -11.97
CA SER A 14 -23.44 -7.60 -10.62
C SER A 14 -24.08 -8.48 -9.54
N SER A 15 -25.39 -8.75 -9.66
CA SER A 15 -26.11 -9.50 -8.62
C SER A 15 -25.73 -10.99 -8.60
N HIS A 16 -25.60 -11.68 -9.74
CA HIS A 16 -25.38 -13.14 -9.68
C HIS A 16 -23.94 -13.59 -9.47
N TYR A 17 -22.95 -12.90 -10.05
CA TYR A 17 -21.55 -13.37 -9.99
C TYR A 17 -20.78 -12.79 -8.80
N ILE A 18 -21.11 -11.56 -8.39
CA ILE A 18 -20.36 -10.88 -7.33
C ILE A 18 -21.01 -11.11 -5.95
N GLU A 19 -22.34 -11.25 -5.87
CA GLU A 19 -23.01 -11.59 -4.60
C GLU A 19 -22.81 -13.06 -4.22
N SER A 20 -22.48 -13.96 -5.16
CA SER A 20 -22.16 -15.37 -4.86
C SER A 20 -20.81 -15.55 -4.16
N GLU A 21 -19.92 -14.57 -4.24
CA GLU A 21 -18.56 -14.61 -3.68
C GLU A 21 -18.48 -14.08 -2.23
N GLN A 22 -19.63 -13.88 -1.57
CA GLN A 22 -19.68 -13.36 -0.21
C GLN A 22 -19.16 -14.39 0.83
N PRO A 23 -18.43 -13.94 1.87
CA PRO A 23 -18.23 -12.54 2.27
C PRO A 23 -17.02 -11.85 1.61
N ILE A 24 -17.25 -10.69 0.97
CA ILE A 24 -16.21 -9.76 0.50
C ILE A 24 -16.46 -8.34 1.03
N SER A 25 -15.40 -7.59 1.32
CA SER A 25 -15.53 -6.20 1.76
C SER A 25 -16.08 -5.31 0.66
N ASP A 26 -16.80 -4.24 1.03
CA ASP A 26 -17.36 -3.27 0.08
C ASP A 26 -16.29 -2.72 -0.86
N ALA A 27 -15.08 -2.43 -0.34
CA ALA A 27 -13.97 -1.94 -1.16
C ALA A 27 -13.51 -2.97 -2.21
N LYS A 28 -13.43 -4.24 -1.82
CA LYS A 28 -13.11 -5.34 -2.75
C LYS A 28 -14.21 -5.53 -3.79
N HIS A 29 -15.46 -5.47 -3.37
CA HIS A 29 -16.64 -5.52 -4.25
C HIS A 29 -16.61 -4.38 -5.29
N LYS A 30 -16.38 -3.13 -4.85
CA LYS A 30 -16.24 -1.95 -5.71
C LYS A 30 -15.09 -2.10 -6.72
N ASN A 31 -13.93 -2.60 -6.30
CA ASN A 31 -12.79 -2.80 -7.19
C ASN A 31 -13.10 -3.82 -8.29
N ILE A 32 -13.74 -4.94 -7.93
CA ILE A 32 -14.18 -5.96 -8.89
C ILE A 32 -15.18 -5.38 -9.89
N LEU A 33 -16.22 -4.70 -9.39
CA LEU A 33 -17.21 -4.02 -10.23
C LEU A 33 -16.58 -3.01 -11.21
N SER A 34 -15.56 -2.28 -10.74
CA SER A 34 -14.86 -1.31 -11.57
C SER A 34 -14.15 -1.97 -12.75
N VAL A 35 -13.47 -3.10 -12.51
CA VAL A 35 -12.80 -3.88 -13.56
C VAL A 35 -13.81 -4.46 -14.55
N VAL A 36 -14.90 -5.06 -14.07
CA VAL A 36 -15.96 -5.62 -14.92
C VAL A 36 -16.59 -4.52 -15.77
N ARG A 37 -16.88 -3.34 -15.20
CA ARG A 37 -17.43 -2.21 -15.94
C ARG A 37 -16.48 -1.73 -17.05
N VAL A 38 -15.18 -1.61 -16.76
CA VAL A 38 -14.17 -1.23 -17.77
C VAL A 38 -14.11 -2.28 -18.89
N PHE A 39 -14.10 -3.57 -18.55
CA PHE A 39 -14.11 -4.64 -19.55
C PHE A 39 -15.32 -4.57 -20.47
N PHE A 40 -16.52 -4.39 -19.92
CA PHE A 40 -17.72 -4.23 -20.74
C PHE A 40 -17.67 -2.97 -21.60
N CYS A 41 -17.16 -1.87 -21.06
CA CYS A 41 -17.04 -0.60 -21.77
C CYS A 41 -16.09 -0.67 -22.97
N GLU A 42 -14.96 -1.37 -22.83
CA GLU A 42 -13.91 -1.44 -23.86
C GLU A 42 -14.13 -2.59 -24.86
N PHE A 43 -14.69 -3.72 -24.43
CA PHE A 43 -14.63 -4.96 -25.22
C PHE A 43 -15.98 -5.60 -25.53
N VAL A 44 -17.09 -5.17 -24.90
CA VAL A 44 -18.39 -5.86 -25.05
C VAL A 44 -19.47 -4.91 -25.54
N ASP A 45 -19.93 -4.01 -24.67
CA ASP A 45 -21.02 -3.08 -24.95
C ASP A 45 -21.01 -1.94 -23.92
N ASN A 46 -20.90 -0.72 -24.43
CA ASN A 46 -20.89 0.50 -23.63
C ASN A 46 -22.25 0.78 -22.95
N GLU A 47 -23.36 0.39 -23.57
CA GLU A 47 -24.70 0.56 -22.99
C GLU A 47 -24.85 -0.34 -21.76
N ALA A 48 -24.43 -1.62 -21.88
CA ALA A 48 -24.35 -2.53 -20.73
C ALA A 48 -23.41 -2.01 -19.63
N ALA A 49 -22.25 -1.46 -20.00
CA ALA A 49 -21.30 -0.87 -19.04
C ALA A 49 -21.87 0.31 -18.25
N SER A 50 -22.76 1.08 -18.86
CA SER A 50 -23.42 2.23 -18.22
C SER A 50 -24.44 1.82 -17.15
N SER A 51 -24.89 0.56 -17.16
CA SER A 51 -25.85 0.03 -16.18
C SER A 51 -25.25 -0.52 -14.88
N PHE A 52 -23.92 -0.50 -14.74
CA PHE A 52 -23.25 -0.87 -13.48
C PHE A 52 -23.27 0.30 -12.49
N GLU A 53 -23.85 0.09 -11.31
CA GLU A 53 -23.86 1.07 -10.22
C GLU A 53 -22.63 0.88 -9.33
N ILE A 54 -21.70 1.85 -9.37
CA ILE A 54 -20.52 1.87 -8.50
C ILE A 54 -20.83 2.70 -7.27
N THR A 55 -20.90 2.06 -6.10
CA THR A 55 -21.11 2.77 -4.84
C THR A 55 -19.87 3.57 -4.44
N ASN A 56 -20.07 4.82 -4.04
CA ASN A 56 -19.03 5.62 -3.42
C ASN A 56 -18.91 5.25 -1.95
N ILE A 57 -17.95 4.39 -1.64
CA ILE A 57 -17.61 4.01 -0.28
C ILE A 57 -16.68 5.08 0.29
N SER A 58 -17.12 5.76 1.35
CA SER A 58 -16.26 6.64 2.13
C SER A 58 -15.17 5.82 2.81
N PRO A 59 -13.91 6.29 2.83
CA PRO A 59 -12.85 5.60 3.53
C PRO A 59 -13.19 5.50 5.01
N ASN A 60 -13.09 4.30 5.58
CA ASN A 60 -13.18 4.12 7.02
C ASN A 60 -11.94 4.75 7.66
N LEU A 61 -12.16 5.55 8.71
CA LEU A 61 -11.07 6.06 9.55
C LEU A 61 -10.34 4.86 10.15
N THR A 62 -9.05 4.75 9.84
CA THR A 62 -8.20 3.74 10.46
C THR A 62 -7.94 4.16 11.89
N SER A 63 -8.10 3.25 12.85
CA SER A 63 -7.68 3.50 14.23
C SER A 63 -6.16 3.66 14.25
N VAL A 64 -5.68 4.82 14.68
CA VAL A 64 -4.26 5.15 14.75
C VAL A 64 -3.79 4.98 16.19
N PRO A 65 -2.65 4.31 16.44
CA PRO A 65 -2.07 4.22 17.77
C PRO A 65 -1.80 5.59 18.39
N THR A 66 -1.98 5.69 19.69
CA THR A 66 -1.60 6.85 20.50
C THR A 66 -0.08 6.93 20.67
N LYS A 67 0.42 8.11 21.09
CA LYS A 67 1.84 8.31 21.37
C LYS A 67 2.36 7.31 22.43
N ASP A 68 1.60 7.07 23.49
CA ASP A 68 1.99 6.19 24.58
C ASP A 68 2.07 4.72 24.13
N GLU A 69 1.15 4.29 23.25
CA GLU A 69 1.20 2.97 22.63
C GLU A 69 2.42 2.81 21.71
N LEU A 70 2.76 3.84 20.92
CA LEU A 70 3.97 3.84 20.08
C LEU A 70 5.25 3.79 20.92
N GLN A 71 5.31 4.54 22.02
CA GLN A 71 6.44 4.49 22.96
C GLN A 71 6.55 3.12 23.62
N THR A 72 5.43 2.55 24.08
CA THR A 72 5.39 1.21 24.67
C THR A 72 5.86 0.15 23.67
N PHE A 73 5.41 0.24 22.41
CA PHE A 73 5.86 -0.65 21.35
C PHE A 73 7.36 -0.50 21.09
N TYR A 74 7.86 0.73 20.98
CA TYR A 74 9.28 0.99 20.74
C TYR A 74 10.18 0.40 21.83
N GLU A 75 9.83 0.59 23.10
CA GLU A 75 10.61 0.06 24.22
C GLU A 75 10.59 -1.47 24.28
N ALA A 76 9.52 -2.10 23.80
CA ALA A 76 9.40 -3.56 23.72
C ALA A 76 10.23 -4.19 22.59
N ILE A 77 10.84 -3.40 21.70
CA ILE A 77 11.70 -3.93 20.63
C ILE A 77 13.08 -4.26 21.21
N ASP A 78 13.49 -5.52 21.19
CA ASP A 78 14.78 -5.94 21.77
C ASP A 78 15.99 -5.62 20.89
N THR A 79 15.82 -5.55 19.57
CA THR A 79 16.96 -5.39 18.65
C THR A 79 17.14 -3.94 18.20
N HIS A 80 18.37 -3.42 18.27
CA HIS A 80 18.71 -2.09 17.75
C HIS A 80 18.31 -1.92 16.27
N ARG A 81 18.43 -2.99 15.48
CA ARG A 81 17.97 -3.05 14.10
C ARG A 81 16.51 -2.64 13.94
N TYR A 82 15.61 -3.31 14.65
CA TYR A 82 14.18 -3.02 14.52
C TYR A 82 13.79 -1.70 15.17
N ARG A 83 14.52 -1.22 16.19
CA ARG A 83 14.35 0.13 16.73
C ARG A 83 14.68 1.21 15.69
N ALA A 84 15.80 1.05 14.99
CA ALA A 84 16.19 1.94 13.90
C ALA A 84 15.15 1.93 12.77
N VAL A 85 14.76 0.74 12.29
CA VAL A 85 13.73 0.59 11.25
C VAL A 85 12.41 1.24 11.66
N PHE A 86 11.97 1.04 12.90
CA PHE A 86 10.73 1.60 13.41
C PHE A 86 10.75 3.13 13.38
N LEU A 87 11.81 3.76 13.90
CA LEU A 87 11.92 5.22 13.93
C LEU A 87 12.10 5.81 12.53
N MET A 88 12.88 5.15 11.66
CA MET A 88 13.03 5.55 10.26
C MET A 88 11.68 5.50 9.53
N TYR A 89 10.89 4.44 9.73
CA TYR A 89 9.55 4.32 9.16
C TYR A 89 8.60 5.41 9.68
N ALA A 90 8.58 5.61 11.00
CA ALA A 90 7.68 6.54 11.66
C ALA A 90 7.96 8.00 11.31
N THR A 91 9.19 8.35 10.94
CA THR A 91 9.62 9.74 10.76
C THR A 91 9.83 10.15 9.29
N SER A 92 10.15 9.21 8.40
CA SER A 92 10.40 9.49 6.99
C SER A 92 9.15 9.51 6.11
N GLY A 93 8.05 8.93 6.56
CA GLY A 93 6.84 8.81 5.72
C GLY A 93 7.02 7.96 4.46
N LEU A 94 8.12 7.19 4.37
CA LEU A 94 8.32 6.21 3.31
C LEU A 94 7.29 5.08 3.39
N ARG A 95 6.92 4.51 2.25
CA ARG A 95 6.14 3.27 2.23
C ARG A 95 6.98 2.14 2.80
N SER A 96 6.31 1.14 3.37
CA SER A 96 6.99 -0.03 3.94
C SER A 96 7.86 -0.75 2.90
N ALA A 97 7.41 -0.82 1.65
CA ALA A 97 8.18 -1.40 0.55
C ALA A 97 9.46 -0.61 0.22
N GLU A 98 9.37 0.72 0.21
CA GLU A 98 10.50 1.62 -0.07
C GLU A 98 11.56 1.51 1.04
N LEU A 99 11.14 1.51 2.31
CA LEU A 99 12.04 1.40 3.45
C LEU A 99 12.81 0.07 3.48
N VAL A 100 12.14 -1.05 3.17
CA VAL A 100 12.74 -2.39 3.19
C VAL A 100 13.79 -2.57 2.10
N GLN A 101 13.71 -1.79 1.02
CA GLN A 101 14.63 -1.85 -0.10
C GLN A 101 15.85 -0.94 0.07
N LEU A 102 15.87 -0.06 1.07
CA LEU A 102 17.01 0.81 1.35
C LEU A 102 18.27 -0.01 1.65
N THR A 103 19.33 0.38 0.95
CA THR A 103 20.71 -0.02 1.20
C THR A 103 21.43 1.04 2.03
N MET A 104 22.64 0.73 2.49
CA MET A 104 23.46 1.71 3.22
C MET A 104 23.85 2.92 2.35
N ASP A 105 23.95 2.73 1.03
CA ASP A 105 24.33 3.80 0.08
C ASP A 105 23.18 4.79 -0.15
N ASP A 106 21.94 4.41 0.18
CA ASP A 106 20.75 5.25 0.05
C ASP A 106 20.56 6.21 1.23
N ILE A 107 21.49 6.22 2.19
CA ILE A 107 21.38 6.93 3.48
C ILE A 107 22.46 8.00 3.58
N GLY A 108 22.06 9.25 3.44
CA GLY A 108 22.92 10.40 3.70
C GLY A 108 22.88 10.77 5.17
N GLU A 109 23.83 10.28 5.97
CA GLU A 109 23.86 10.54 7.42
C GLU A 109 24.06 12.03 7.77
N GLU A 110 24.86 12.75 6.99
CA GLU A 110 25.17 14.18 7.23
C GLU A 110 23.91 15.06 7.21
N ASP A 111 23.04 14.81 6.23
CA ASP A 111 21.81 15.58 6.01
C ASP A 111 20.56 14.87 6.57
N ARG A 112 20.72 13.68 7.16
CA ARG A 112 19.64 12.77 7.60
C ARG A 112 18.64 12.46 6.48
N MET A 113 19.16 12.09 5.33
CA MET A 113 18.40 11.86 4.11
C MET A 113 18.28 10.37 3.77
N LEU A 114 17.12 10.01 3.21
CA LEU A 114 16.85 8.70 2.59
C LEU A 114 16.52 8.92 1.12
N ILE A 115 17.24 8.20 0.27
CA ILE A 115 17.14 8.28 -1.19
C ILE A 115 16.70 6.91 -1.71
N PRO A 116 15.41 6.55 -1.56
CA PRO A 116 14.91 5.26 -2.04
C PRO A 116 15.07 5.13 -3.56
N ASP A 117 15.42 3.94 -4.01
CA ASP A 117 15.49 3.64 -5.43
C ASP A 117 14.10 3.75 -6.08
N LYS A 118 14.11 4.09 -7.37
CA LYS A 118 12.90 4.35 -8.14
C LYS A 118 12.21 3.04 -8.50
N GLU A 119 11.14 2.69 -7.78
CA GLU A 119 10.35 1.50 -8.11
C GLU A 119 9.47 1.64 -9.37
N SER A 120 9.13 2.86 -9.83
CA SER A 120 8.18 3.02 -10.94
C SER A 120 8.58 4.11 -11.93
N GLU A 121 8.39 3.85 -13.23
CA GLU A 121 8.71 4.81 -14.30
C GLU A 121 7.98 6.15 -14.14
N SER A 122 6.73 6.12 -13.66
CA SER A 122 5.81 7.26 -13.62
C SER A 122 5.70 7.97 -12.26
N LYS A 123 6.07 7.33 -11.14
CA LYS A 123 6.16 7.98 -9.82
C LYS A 123 7.63 8.09 -9.44
N GLN A 124 8.13 9.31 -9.48
CA GLN A 124 9.46 9.63 -8.98
C GLN A 124 9.36 9.64 -7.45
N THR A 125 10.08 8.76 -6.77
CA THR A 125 10.25 8.85 -5.32
C THR A 125 11.34 9.88 -5.06
N TRP A 126 11.00 10.93 -4.32
CA TRP A 126 11.92 12.00 -3.95
C TRP A 126 12.58 11.68 -2.61
N VAL A 127 13.69 12.37 -2.32
CA VAL A 127 14.37 12.38 -1.02
C VAL A 127 13.35 12.52 0.11
N SER A 128 13.54 11.71 1.16
CA SER A 128 12.90 11.90 2.45
C SER A 128 13.93 12.14 3.55
N PHE A 129 13.48 12.59 4.72
CA PHE A 129 14.32 12.91 5.87
C PHE A 129 13.87 12.13 7.10
N TYR A 130 14.80 11.86 8.01
CA TYR A 130 14.51 11.28 9.33
C TYR A 130 15.00 12.20 10.45
N ASN A 131 14.52 11.98 11.68
CA ASN A 131 14.83 12.84 12.83
C ASN A 131 16.06 12.37 13.62
N GLU A 132 16.43 13.14 14.64
CA GLU A 132 17.57 12.85 15.53
C GLU A 132 17.43 11.54 16.33
N GLU A 133 16.20 11.17 16.70
CA GLU A 133 15.95 9.90 17.40
C GLU A 133 16.24 8.71 16.48
N ALA A 134 15.82 8.79 15.21
CA ALA A 134 16.10 7.78 14.21
C ALA A 134 17.60 7.69 13.90
N GLU A 135 18.30 8.83 13.84
CA GLU A 135 19.76 8.88 13.69
C GLU A 135 20.47 8.15 14.83
N ALA A 136 20.11 8.44 16.08
CA ALA A 136 20.71 7.80 17.25
C ALA A 136 20.44 6.29 17.27
N ALA A 137 19.21 5.88 16.95
CA ALA A 137 18.86 4.46 16.85
C ALA A 137 19.59 3.75 15.70
N PHE A 138 19.76 4.43 14.56
CA PHE A 138 20.53 3.94 13.43
C PHE A 138 22.02 3.79 13.77
N ALA A 139 22.60 4.75 14.47
CA ALA A 139 23.98 4.69 14.97
C ALA A 139 24.19 3.50 15.92
N ALA A 140 23.23 3.21 16.80
CA ALA A 140 23.26 2.05 17.68
C ALA A 140 23.08 0.71 16.94
N TYR A 141 22.44 0.73 15.77
CA TYR A 141 22.26 -0.44 14.91
C TYR A 141 23.50 -0.74 14.05
N LYS A 142 24.13 0.29 13.46
CA LYS A 142 25.09 0.21 12.33
C LYS A 142 25.59 -1.20 12.02
N PRO A 143 24.96 -1.88 11.03
CA PRO A 143 25.29 -3.25 10.70
C PRO A 143 26.64 -3.32 9.97
N GLN A 144 27.32 -4.46 10.07
CA GLN A 144 28.48 -4.80 9.23
C GLN A 144 28.04 -5.33 7.83
N SER A 145 26.79 -5.07 7.41
CA SER A 145 26.12 -5.69 6.25
C SER A 145 25.45 -4.63 5.35
N PRO A 146 25.40 -4.83 4.01
CA PRO A 146 24.97 -3.80 3.05
C PRO A 146 23.47 -3.49 3.01
N VAL A 147 22.61 -4.26 3.69
CA VAL A 147 21.14 -4.06 3.66
C VAL A 147 20.58 -3.86 5.07
N ILE A 148 19.70 -2.87 5.24
CA ILE A 148 19.05 -2.59 6.53
C ILE A 148 18.13 -3.74 6.96
N ILE A 149 17.28 -4.24 6.06
CA ILE A 149 16.24 -5.24 6.39
C ILE A 149 16.53 -6.64 5.78
N GLY A 150 17.58 -6.79 4.96
CA GLY A 150 17.91 -8.04 4.25
C GLY A 150 18.78 -9.05 5.01
N CYS A 151 18.25 -10.27 5.17
CA CYS A 151 19.03 -11.50 5.07
C CYS A 151 19.71 -11.51 3.68
N SER A 152 20.99 -11.87 3.58
CA SER A 152 21.68 -12.01 2.28
C SER A 152 20.84 -12.91 1.35
N ARG A 153 20.47 -12.40 0.17
CA ARG A 153 19.95 -13.25 -0.91
C ARG A 153 21.02 -14.24 -1.34
#